data_AF-A0A7S0A6H4-F1
#
_entry.id   AF-A0A7S0A6H4-F1
#
_cell.length_a   1.000
_cell.length_b   1.000
_cell.length_c   1.000
_cell.angle_alpha   90.00
_cell.angle_beta   90.00
_cell.angle_gamma   90.00
#
_symmetry.space_group_name_H-M   'P 1'
#
loop_
_entity.id
_entity.type
_entity.pdbx_description
1 polymer ?
#
loop_
_entity_poly.entity_id
_entity_poly.type
_entity_poly.pdbx_seq_one_letter_code
_entity_poly.pdbx_strand_id
1 'polypeptide(L)'
;IDLYDQIVCGDSDGQALGLVEKEHDDQNGDRVVLGASAEGHDEAPRQRKKPRPCKHARQRYARLAARFESTIANDPESFDVGQVDLPKFVRTDPKLTRKLTERLMRYRAAELQKPTQA
;
A
#
# COMPACT_ATOMS: atom_id res chain seq x y z
N ILE A 1 3.63 -28.70 -14.27
CA ILE A 1 2.21 -28.31 -14.03
C ILE A 1 2.25 -27.22 -12.98
N ASP A 2 2.30 -25.96 -13.41
CA ASP A 2 2.30 -24.79 -12.51
C ASP A 2 0.86 -24.46 -12.10
N LEU A 3 0.53 -24.75 -10.84
CA LEU A 3 -0.77 -24.47 -10.23
C LEU A 3 -0.66 -23.18 -9.40
N TYR A 4 -0.68 -22.02 -10.07
CA TYR A 4 -0.89 -20.74 -9.38
C TYR A 4 -2.39 -20.49 -9.28
N ASP A 5 -2.93 -20.91 -8.13
CA ASP A 5 -4.30 -20.72 -7.72
C ASP A 5 -4.65 -19.23 -7.69
N GLN A 6 -5.61 -18.87 -8.54
CA GLN A 6 -6.24 -17.57 -8.63
C GLN A 6 -7.02 -17.31 -7.33
N ILE A 7 -6.48 -16.50 -6.43
CA ILE A 7 -7.31 -15.87 -5.39
C ILE A 7 -7.76 -14.51 -5.91
N VAL A 8 -8.70 -14.57 -6.85
CA VAL A 8 -9.62 -13.48 -7.17
C VAL A 8 -10.93 -13.83 -6.47
N CYS A 9 -11.22 -13.18 -5.35
CA CYS A 9 -12.60 -13.10 -4.90
C CYS A 9 -13.20 -11.91 -5.63
N GLY A 10 -13.93 -12.22 -6.72
CA GLY A 10 -14.66 -11.25 -7.52
C GLY A 10 -15.81 -10.62 -6.73
N ASP A 11 -16.17 -9.40 -7.12
CA ASP A 11 -17.50 -9.07 -7.62
C ASP A 11 -17.39 -7.75 -8.39
N SER A 12 -18.16 -7.70 -9.48
CA SER A 12 -18.36 -6.70 -10.54
C SER A 12 -18.56 -5.26 -10.00
N ASP A 13 -18.33 -4.14 -10.70
CA ASP A 13 -18.74 -3.76 -12.06
C ASP A 13 -17.83 -2.64 -12.59
N GLY A 14 -17.68 -2.57 -13.92
CA GLY A 14 -16.97 -1.49 -14.59
C GLY A 14 -17.76 -0.18 -14.59
N GLN A 15 -17.05 0.95 -14.68
CA GLN A 15 -17.24 1.96 -15.73
C GLN A 15 -16.30 3.19 -15.57
N ALA A 16 -15.78 3.60 -16.73
CA ALA A 16 -15.45 4.94 -17.21
C ALA A 16 -14.53 5.87 -16.38
N LEU A 17 -13.30 6.07 -16.89
CA LEU A 17 -12.48 7.24 -16.63
C LEU A 17 -13.07 8.45 -17.36
N GLY A 18 -13.74 9.34 -16.64
CA GLY A 18 -14.12 10.66 -17.14
C GLY A 18 -12.94 11.63 -17.04
N LEU A 19 -12.32 11.94 -18.19
CA LEU A 19 -11.53 13.14 -18.41
C LEU A 19 -12.47 14.35 -18.50
N VAL A 20 -12.20 15.43 -17.76
CA VAL A 20 -12.50 16.79 -18.21
C VAL A 20 -11.48 17.78 -17.63
N GLU A 21 -10.86 18.50 -18.55
CA GLU A 21 -9.93 19.61 -18.35
C GLU A 21 -10.67 20.90 -17.96
N LYS A 22 -9.92 21.82 -17.29
CA LYS A 22 -9.93 23.31 -17.31
C LYS A 22 -11.27 24.07 -17.20
N GLU A 23 -11.39 25.22 -16.53
CA GLU A 23 -10.87 26.55 -16.93
C GLU A 23 -11.04 27.61 -15.80
N HIS A 24 -10.50 28.80 -16.09
CA HIS A 24 -10.25 30.01 -15.30
C HIS A 24 -11.47 30.94 -15.03
N ASP A 25 -11.25 31.81 -14.03
CA ASP A 25 -11.58 33.25 -13.90
C ASP A 25 -12.97 33.84 -13.47
N ASP A 26 -12.81 35.01 -12.81
CA ASP A 26 -13.68 36.18 -12.62
C ASP A 26 -14.66 36.34 -11.42
N GLN A 27 -14.17 37.10 -10.44
CA GLN A 27 -14.74 38.31 -9.81
C GLN A 27 -16.27 38.47 -9.52
N ASN A 28 -16.55 38.58 -8.22
CA ASN A 28 -17.39 39.57 -7.50
C ASN A 28 -18.90 39.73 -7.84
N GLY A 29 -19.76 39.52 -6.84
CA GLY A 29 -21.19 39.87 -6.92
C GLY A 29 -22.01 39.46 -5.68
N ASP A 30 -22.18 40.38 -4.74
CA ASP A 30 -23.07 40.29 -3.59
C ASP A 30 -24.54 40.24 -4.02
N ARG A 31 -25.24 39.13 -3.74
CA ARG A 31 -26.70 39.03 -3.82
C ARG A 31 -27.22 37.90 -2.94
N VAL A 32 -27.62 38.25 -1.72
CA VAL A 32 -28.41 37.39 -0.82
C VAL A 32 -29.79 37.08 -1.43
N VAL A 33 -30.06 35.80 -1.71
CA VAL A 33 -31.40 35.26 -2.00
C VAL A 33 -31.61 34.03 -1.13
N LEU A 34 -32.47 34.17 -0.12
CA LEU A 34 -33.08 33.08 0.64
C LEU A 34 -34.15 32.40 -0.23
N GLY A 35 -34.07 31.08 -0.42
CA GLY A 35 -35.10 30.30 -1.11
C GLY A 35 -34.77 28.81 -1.18
N ALA A 36 -35.67 28.00 -0.62
CA ALA A 36 -35.55 26.58 -0.33
C ALA A 36 -35.42 25.61 -1.53
N SER A 37 -35.05 24.36 -1.18
CA SER A 37 -35.29 23.11 -1.91
C SER A 37 -34.40 22.77 -3.11
N ALA A 38 -33.27 22.15 -2.81
CA ALA A 38 -32.97 20.76 -3.15
C ALA A 38 -31.60 20.45 -2.55
N GLU A 39 -31.59 19.78 -1.40
CA GLU A 39 -30.34 19.26 -0.83
C GLU A 39 -29.84 18.14 -1.74
N GLY A 40 -29.09 18.54 -2.77
CA GLY A 40 -28.15 17.65 -3.44
C GLY A 40 -27.15 17.23 -2.38
N HIS A 41 -27.34 16.05 -1.80
CA HIS A 41 -26.28 15.34 -1.14
C HIS A 41 -25.18 15.10 -2.18
N ASP A 42 -24.26 16.04 -2.27
CA ASP A 42 -22.93 15.83 -2.84
C ASP A 42 -22.20 14.90 -1.86
N GLU A 43 -22.62 13.63 -1.87
CA GLU A 43 -21.98 12.57 -1.10
C GLU A 43 -20.63 12.34 -1.75
N ALA A 44 -19.62 13.08 -1.28
CA ALA A 44 -18.23 12.81 -1.60
C ALA A 44 -18.02 11.29 -1.54
N PRO A 45 -17.50 10.66 -2.61
CA PRO A 45 -17.50 9.21 -2.75
C PRO A 45 -16.83 8.61 -1.51
N ARG A 46 -17.62 7.94 -0.67
CA ARG A 46 -17.11 7.30 0.55
C ARG A 46 -16.08 6.27 0.10
N GLN A 47 -14.79 6.60 0.23
CA GLN A 47 -13.72 5.69 -0.13
C GLN A 47 -13.86 4.43 0.71
N ARG A 48 -14.42 3.37 0.10
CA ARG A 48 -14.60 2.08 0.76
C ARG A 48 -13.23 1.60 1.21
N LYS A 49 -13.07 1.42 2.52
CA LYS A 49 -11.83 0.91 3.11
C LYS A 49 -11.54 -0.45 2.49
N LYS A 50 -10.32 -0.63 1.98
CA LYS A 50 -9.89 -1.90 1.39
C LYS A 50 -10.08 -3.01 2.42
N PRO A 51 -10.62 -4.17 2.02
CA PRO A 51 -10.75 -5.30 2.92
C PRO A 51 -9.38 -5.70 3.45
N ARG A 52 -9.34 -6.13 4.71
CA ARG A 52 -8.09 -6.59 5.32
C ARG A 52 -7.64 -7.89 4.64
N PRO A 53 -6.33 -8.10 4.41
CA PRO A 53 -5.84 -9.38 3.92
C PRO A 53 -6.21 -10.52 4.86
N CYS A 54 -6.47 -11.70 4.31
CA CYS A 54 -6.84 -12.88 5.08
C CYS A 54 -5.72 -13.29 6.08
N LYS A 55 -6.09 -14.08 7.10
CA LYS A 55 -5.15 -14.53 8.16
C LYS A 55 -3.92 -15.23 7.57
N HIS A 56 -4.12 -16.13 6.60
CA HIS A 56 -3.05 -16.88 5.97
C HIS A 56 -2.06 -15.97 5.24
N ALA A 57 -2.55 -15.02 4.43
CA ALA A 57 -1.71 -14.06 3.71
C ALA A 57 -0.87 -13.20 4.68
N ARG A 58 -1.49 -12.74 5.78
CA ARG A 58 -0.79 -11.99 6.84
C ARG A 58 0.32 -12.82 7.48
N GLN A 59 0.03 -14.08 7.82
CA GLN A 59 1.01 -14.96 8.46
C GLN A 59 2.18 -15.30 7.53
N ARG A 60 1.89 -15.55 6.25
CA ARG A 60 2.91 -15.81 5.24
C ARG A 60 3.88 -14.64 5.08
N TYR A 61 3.35 -13.41 5.00
CA TYR A 61 4.17 -12.19 4.98
C TYR A 61 4.99 -12.06 6.27
N ALA A 62 4.39 -12.27 7.45
CA ALA A 62 5.08 -12.16 8.73
C ALA A 62 6.26 -13.15 8.85
N ARG A 63 6.06 -14.41 8.43
CA ARG A 63 7.14 -15.42 8.40
C ARG A 63 8.25 -15.04 7.44
N LEU A 64 7.92 -14.51 6.26
CA LEU A 64 8.91 -14.05 5.30
C LEU A 64 9.77 -12.91 5.87
N ALA A 65 9.12 -11.89 6.45
CA ALA A 65 9.81 -10.77 7.08
C ALA A 65 10.73 -11.24 8.21
N ALA A 66 10.24 -12.12 9.09
CA ALA A 66 11.02 -12.66 10.19
C ALA A 66 12.28 -13.42 9.73
N ARG A 67 12.20 -14.17 8.60
CA ARG A 67 13.36 -14.84 8.04
C ARG A 67 14.43 -13.83 7.62
N PHE A 68 14.07 -12.78 6.89
CA PHE A 68 15.02 -11.75 6.50
C PHE A 68 15.57 -10.96 7.69
N GLU A 69 14.72 -10.63 8.66
CA GLU A 69 15.15 -9.99 9.91
C GLU A 69 16.18 -10.85 10.66
N SER A 70 15.98 -12.16 10.72
CA SER A 70 16.97 -13.08 11.32
C SER A 70 18.28 -13.12 10.54
N THR A 71 18.25 -13.03 9.21
CA THR A 71 19.46 -12.97 8.40
C THR A 71 20.22 -11.66 8.63
N ILE A 72 19.52 -10.53 8.66
CA ILE A 72 20.11 -9.21 8.95
C ILE A 72 20.69 -9.16 10.37
N ALA A 73 20.04 -9.80 11.34
CA ALA A 73 20.55 -9.86 12.71
C ALA A 73 21.86 -10.65 12.83
N ASN A 74 22.08 -11.66 11.98
CA ASN A 74 23.32 -12.44 11.96
C ASN A 74 24.46 -11.71 11.23
N ASP A 75 24.15 -10.99 10.15
CA ASP A 75 25.13 -10.23 9.37
C ASP A 75 24.49 -8.94 8.79
N PRO A 76 24.53 -7.83 9.55
CA PRO A 76 23.90 -6.59 9.12
C PRO A 76 24.70 -5.82 8.06
N GLU A 77 26.01 -6.05 7.95
CA GLU A 77 26.88 -5.30 7.04
C GLU A 77 26.78 -5.84 5.61
N SER A 78 26.83 -7.18 5.43
CA SER A 78 26.84 -7.81 4.11
C SER A 78 25.45 -7.90 3.44
N PHE A 79 24.37 -7.73 4.22
CA PHE A 79 23.02 -7.89 3.69
C PHE A 79 22.61 -6.74 2.76
N ASP A 80 22.55 -7.01 1.46
CA ASP A 80 21.99 -6.11 0.47
C ASP A 80 20.48 -6.35 0.25
N VAL A 81 19.67 -5.34 0.58
CA VAL A 81 18.20 -5.38 0.45
C VAL A 81 17.75 -5.42 -1.03
N GLY A 82 18.57 -4.91 -1.96
CA GLY A 82 18.24 -4.85 -3.39
C GLY A 82 18.42 -6.17 -4.15
N GLN A 83 19.29 -7.04 -3.65
CA GLN A 83 19.66 -8.32 -4.28
C GLN A 83 18.95 -9.54 -3.67
N VAL A 84 18.01 -9.30 -2.74
CA VAL A 84 17.29 -10.38 -2.07
C VAL A 84 16.37 -11.09 -3.05
N ASP A 85 16.45 -12.43 -3.10
CA ASP A 85 15.50 -13.23 -3.86
C ASP A 85 14.10 -13.16 -3.21
N LEU A 86 13.22 -12.43 -3.87
CA LEU A 86 11.85 -12.22 -3.43
C LEU A 86 10.93 -13.30 -3.99
N PRO A 87 10.11 -13.95 -3.16
CA PRO A 87 9.10 -14.89 -3.64
C PRO A 87 8.12 -14.23 -4.64
N LYS A 88 7.62 -15.00 -5.61
CA LYS A 88 6.73 -14.51 -6.68
C LYS A 88 5.57 -13.64 -6.16
N PHE A 89 4.91 -14.04 -5.08
CA PHE A 89 3.77 -13.31 -4.51
C PHE A 89 4.09 -11.91 -3.96
N VAL A 90 5.34 -11.65 -3.59
CA VAL A 90 5.78 -10.30 -3.18
C VAL A 90 6.18 -9.51 -4.42
N ARG A 91 6.92 -10.14 -5.34
CA ARG A 91 7.37 -9.51 -6.59
C ARG A 91 6.22 -9.01 -7.46
N THR A 92 5.11 -9.74 -7.49
CA THR A 92 3.93 -9.35 -8.28
C THR A 92 3.27 -8.08 -7.77
N ASP A 93 3.37 -7.78 -6.46
CA ASP A 93 2.76 -6.58 -5.88
C ASP A 93 3.84 -5.55 -5.49
N PRO A 94 3.95 -4.42 -6.23
CA PRO A 94 4.95 -3.40 -5.94
C PRO A 94 4.74 -2.74 -4.57
N LYS A 95 3.52 -2.71 -4.05
CA LYS A 95 3.23 -2.16 -2.71
C LYS A 95 3.75 -3.07 -1.61
N LEU A 96 3.58 -4.38 -1.77
CA LEU A 96 4.14 -5.36 -0.82
C LEU A 96 5.65 -5.39 -0.87
N THR A 97 6.24 -5.30 -2.07
CA THR A 97 7.69 -5.20 -2.24
C THR A 97 8.23 -3.97 -1.51
N ARG A 98 7.70 -2.78 -1.80
CA ARG A 98 8.08 -1.53 -1.12
C ARG A 98 7.94 -1.64 0.40
N LYS A 99 6.82 -2.17 0.88
CA LYS A 99 6.57 -2.36 2.32
C LYS A 99 7.60 -3.30 2.97
N LEU A 100 7.99 -4.37 2.28
CA LEU A 100 9.02 -5.29 2.78
C LEU A 100 10.39 -4.59 2.80
N THR A 101 10.79 -3.95 1.71
CA THR A 101 12.06 -3.22 1.59
C THR A 101 12.19 -2.14 2.67
N GLU A 102 11.17 -1.30 2.86
CA GLU A 102 11.16 -0.27 3.91
C GLU A 102 11.32 -0.88 5.31
N ARG A 103 10.65 -2.01 5.57
CA ARG A 103 10.75 -2.72 6.86
C ARG A 103 12.17 -3.25 7.09
N LEU A 104 12.79 -3.87 6.09
CA LEU A 104 14.14 -4.43 6.20
C LEU A 104 15.20 -3.34 6.34
N MET A 105 15.08 -2.23 5.60
CA MET A 105 15.99 -1.08 5.71
C MET A 105 15.97 -0.49 7.12
N ARG A 106 14.78 -0.31 7.71
CA ARG A 106 14.63 0.16 9.09
C ARG A 106 15.25 -0.80 10.10
N TYR A 107 15.03 -2.10 9.91
CA TYR A 107 15.59 -3.12 10.79
C TYR A 107 17.12 -3.13 10.72
N ARG A 108 17.70 -3.15 9.51
CA ARG A 108 19.16 -3.08 9.30
C ARG A 108 19.77 -1.82 9.91
N ALA A 109 19.16 -0.66 9.70
CA ALA A 109 19.63 0.59 10.28
C ALA A 109 19.62 0.55 11.82
N ALA A 110 18.62 -0.11 12.43
CA ALA A 110 18.57 -0.30 13.87
C ALA A 110 19.64 -1.29 14.36
N GLU A 111 19.90 -2.39 13.65
CA GLU A 111 20.95 -3.36 14.02
C GLU A 111 22.35 -2.73 13.99
N LEU A 112 22.66 -1.91 12.98
CA LEU A 112 23.96 -1.21 12.88
C LEU A 112 24.18 -0.19 14.01
N GLN A 113 23.11 0.33 14.62
CA GLN A 113 23.19 1.30 15.71
C GLN A 113 23.29 0.65 17.09
N LYS A 114 23.15 -0.67 17.20
CA LYS A 114 23.28 -1.34 18.50
C LYS A 114 24.74 -1.22 18.95
N PRO A 115 25.05 -0.58 20.08
CA PRO A 115 26.39 -0.64 20.63
C PRO A 115 26.65 -2.11 20.94
N THR A 116 27.66 -2.68 20.29
CA THR A 116 28.21 -3.99 20.65
C THR A 116 28.50 -3.95 22.14
N GLN A 117 27.64 -4.61 22.94
CA GLN A 117 27.84 -4.73 24.38
C GLN A 117 29.13 -5.53 24.54
N ALA A 118 30.18 -4.84 24.98
CA ALA A 118 31.53 -5.37 25.19
C ALA A 118 31.58 -6.37 26.35
#